data_AF-A0A3C1V2M8-F1
#
_entry.id   AF-A0A3C1V2M8-F1
#
_cell.length_a   1.000
_cell.length_b   1.000
_cell.length_c   1.000
_cell.angle_alpha   90.00
_cell.angle_beta   90.00
_cell.angle_gamma   90.00
#
_symmetry.space_group_name_H-M   'P 1'
#
loop_
_entity.id
_entity.type
_entity.pdbx_description
1 polymer ?
#
loop_
_entity_poly.entity_id
_entity_poly.type
_entity_poly.pdbx_seq_one_letter_code
_entity_poly.pdbx_strand_id
1 'polypeptide(L)'
;CGRYEGFDQRICDTLKPDLISVGNYVLSGGEVAAMVIIDAVARLIPGVLGDSRSAVDDSFSGTERLIEGPQYTRPREYRGLRVPDVLLTGDHQRIADWRKAQATHATHGQTNNHTEK
;
A
#
# COMPACT_ATOMS: atom_id res chain seq x y z
N CYS A 1 -9.86 -3.41 21.73
CA CYS A 1 -10.16 -4.17 20.50
C CYS A 1 -11.44 -4.96 20.71
N GLY A 2 -12.39 -4.92 19.76
CA GLY A 2 -13.63 -5.69 19.87
C GLY A 2 -13.37 -7.20 19.76
N ARG A 3 -14.16 -7.98 20.47
CA ARG A 3 -14.22 -9.45 20.39
C ARG A 3 -15.67 -9.91 20.53
N TYR A 4 -15.91 -11.19 20.26
CA TYR A 4 -17.25 -11.79 20.27
C TYR A 4 -18.16 -11.05 19.28
N GLU A 5 -19.43 -10.83 19.65
CA GLU A 5 -20.42 -10.16 18.80
C GLU A 5 -20.27 -8.63 18.77
N GLY A 6 -19.41 -8.05 19.61
CA GLY A 6 -19.13 -6.61 19.62
C GLY A 6 -19.13 -5.96 21.00
N PHE A 7 -19.36 -4.65 21.02
CA PHE A 7 -19.47 -3.84 22.23
C PHE A 7 -20.93 -3.51 22.54
N ASP A 8 -21.22 -3.26 23.81
CA ASP A 8 -22.50 -2.70 24.22
C ASP A 8 -22.72 -1.33 23.54
N GLN A 9 -23.86 -1.18 22.87
CA GLN A 9 -24.19 0.03 22.10
C GLN A 9 -24.11 1.31 22.94
N ARG A 10 -24.41 1.25 24.24
CA ARG A 10 -24.38 2.43 25.13
C ARG A 10 -22.96 2.98 25.31
N ILE A 11 -21.94 2.13 25.20
CA ILE A 11 -20.54 2.57 25.20
C ILE A 11 -20.26 3.41 23.96
N CYS A 12 -20.73 2.96 22.79
CA CYS A 12 -20.60 3.70 21.54
C CYS A 12 -21.37 5.02 21.59
N ASP A 13 -22.60 5.02 22.11
CA ASP A 13 -23.43 6.23 22.20
C ASP A 13 -22.86 7.28 23.16
N THR A 14 -22.21 6.83 24.24
CA THR A 14 -21.65 7.70 25.28
C THR A 14 -20.26 8.22 24.92
N LEU A 15 -19.35 7.32 24.52
CA LEU A 15 -17.96 7.67 24.22
C LEU A 15 -17.77 8.20 22.81
N LYS A 16 -18.70 7.91 21.90
CA LYS A 16 -18.67 8.30 20.48
C LYS A 16 -17.31 8.02 19.83
N PRO A 17 -16.80 6.78 19.89
CA PRO A 17 -15.51 6.45 19.29
C PRO A 17 -15.59 6.47 17.77
N ASP A 18 -14.47 6.75 17.12
CA ASP A 18 -14.34 6.51 15.68
C ASP A 18 -14.36 5.00 15.40
N LEU A 19 -15.27 4.58 14.50
CA LEU A 19 -15.38 3.21 14.05
C LEU A 19 -14.60 3.05 12.75
N ILE A 20 -13.47 2.34 12.82
CA ILE A 20 -12.56 2.15 11.68
C ILE A 20 -12.59 0.69 11.25
N SER A 21 -12.85 0.46 9.98
CA SER A 21 -12.65 -0.83 9.33
C SER A 21 -11.38 -0.82 8.48
N VAL A 22 -10.66 -1.93 8.46
CA VAL A 22 -9.48 -2.13 7.60
C VAL A 22 -9.81 -2.84 6.29
N GLY A 23 -11.09 -3.22 6.08
CA GLY A 23 -11.56 -3.82 4.82
C GLY A 23 -12.94 -4.48 4.94
N ASN A 24 -13.50 -4.88 3.79
CA ASN A 24 -14.83 -5.51 3.70
C ASN A 24 -14.75 -7.03 3.95
N TYR A 25 -14.34 -7.42 5.14
CA TYR A 25 -14.27 -8.81 5.60
C TYR A 25 -14.36 -8.88 7.12
N VAL A 26 -14.67 -10.07 7.66
CA VAL A 26 -14.82 -10.30 9.11
C VAL A 26 -13.57 -10.97 9.68
N LEU A 27 -13.07 -10.44 10.81
CA LEU A 27 -11.98 -11.03 11.60
C LEU A 27 -12.54 -11.56 12.92
N SER A 28 -11.83 -12.51 13.55
CA SER A 28 -12.23 -13.07 14.85
C SER A 28 -12.16 -12.07 16.02
N GLY A 29 -11.48 -10.95 15.83
CA GLY A 29 -11.27 -9.91 16.83
C GLY A 29 -10.56 -8.70 16.23
N GLY A 30 -10.60 -7.58 16.95
CA GLY A 30 -10.08 -6.28 16.48
C GLY A 30 -8.57 -6.11 16.61
N GLU A 31 -7.84 -7.06 17.19
CA GLU A 31 -6.40 -6.92 17.43
C GLU A 31 -5.59 -6.83 16.13
N VAL A 32 -5.92 -7.64 15.13
CA VAL A 32 -5.23 -7.60 13.84
C VAL A 32 -5.53 -6.28 13.12
N ALA A 33 -6.77 -5.80 13.15
CA ALA A 33 -7.12 -4.49 12.61
C ALA A 33 -6.37 -3.35 13.32
N ALA A 34 -6.26 -3.41 14.65
CA ALA A 34 -5.48 -2.44 15.42
C ALA A 34 -3.99 -2.46 15.06
N MET A 35 -3.39 -3.66 14.90
CA MET A 35 -1.99 -3.79 14.46
C MET A 35 -1.77 -3.22 13.06
N VAL A 36 -2.70 -3.44 12.12
CA VAL A 36 -2.63 -2.84 10.77
C VAL A 36 -2.62 -1.31 10.85
N ILE A 37 -3.49 -0.72 11.66
CA ILE A 37 -3.54 0.75 11.84
C ILE A 37 -2.25 1.26 12.48
N ILE A 38 -1.78 0.61 13.55
CA ILE A 38 -0.54 0.99 14.24
C ILE A 38 0.65 0.93 13.28
N ASP A 39 0.80 -0.15 12.52
CA ASP A 39 1.89 -0.31 11.56
C ASP A 39 1.84 0.78 10.46
N ALA A 40 0.67 0.97 9.83
CA ALA A 40 0.51 1.97 8.78
C ALA A 40 0.78 3.41 9.26
N VAL A 41 0.30 3.77 10.46
CA VAL A 41 0.48 5.12 11.02
C VAL A 41 1.90 5.33 11.56
N ALA A 42 2.50 4.32 12.21
CA ALA A 42 3.84 4.43 12.78
C ALA A 42 4.90 4.74 11.70
N ARG A 43 4.72 4.22 10.48
CA ARG A 43 5.57 4.53 9.32
C ARG A 43 5.61 6.02 8.96
N LEU A 44 4.60 6.79 9.35
CA LEU A 44 4.53 8.24 9.10
C LEU A 44 5.28 9.08 10.16
N ILE A 45 5.76 8.46 11.24
CA ILE A 45 6.49 9.14 12.30
C ILE A 45 7.93 9.41 11.85
N PRO A 46 8.43 10.67 11.94
CA PRO A 46 9.81 10.98 11.57
C PRO A 46 10.83 10.11 12.30
N GLY A 47 11.77 9.54 11.55
CA GLY A 47 12.84 8.67 12.08
C GLY A 47 12.52 7.18 12.11
N VAL A 48 11.27 6.77 11.81
CA VAL A 48 10.92 5.33 11.71
C VAL A 48 11.38 4.73 10.38
N LEU A 49 11.04 5.39 9.26
CA LEU A 49 11.54 5.03 7.94
C LEU A 49 12.86 5.77 7.70
N GLY A 50 13.98 5.06 7.68
CA GLY A 50 15.30 5.68 7.60
C GLY A 50 15.47 6.70 6.45
N ASP A 51 14.82 6.49 5.29
CA ASP A 51 14.67 7.49 4.23
C ASP A 51 13.27 8.11 4.28
N SER A 52 13.21 9.43 4.44
CA SER A 52 11.96 10.21 4.49
C SER A 52 11.15 10.14 3.20
N ARG A 53 11.76 9.75 2.07
CA ARG A 53 11.06 9.57 0.79
C ARG A 53 10.35 8.23 0.67
N SER A 54 10.68 7.24 1.49
CA SER A 54 10.09 5.91 1.39
C SER A 54 8.56 5.93 1.52
N ALA A 55 8.00 6.73 2.43
CA ALA A 55 6.54 6.86 2.53
C ALA A 55 5.91 7.61 1.35
N VAL A 56 6.66 8.49 0.69
CA VAL A 56 6.16 9.32 -0.42
C VAL A 56 6.09 8.51 -1.72
N ASP A 57 7.02 7.60 -1.92
CA ASP A 57 7.14 6.78 -3.13
C ASP A 57 6.31 5.47 -3.07
N ASP A 58 5.73 5.15 -1.91
CA ASP A 58 4.87 4.00 -1.69
C ASP A 58 3.57 4.04 -2.52
N SER A 59 2.99 2.87 -2.73
CA SER A 59 1.65 2.76 -3.33
C SER A 59 0.61 3.58 -2.55
N PHE A 60 -0.32 4.20 -3.28
CA PHE A 60 -1.39 5.05 -2.77
C PHE A 60 -0.95 6.37 -2.12
N SER A 61 0.35 6.67 -2.15
CA SER A 61 0.90 7.96 -1.77
C SER A 61 0.76 9.00 -2.90
N GLY A 62 0.94 10.28 -2.55
CA GLY A 62 0.83 11.40 -3.48
C GLY A 62 -0.61 11.72 -3.94
N THR A 63 -0.74 12.69 -4.85
CA THR A 63 -2.04 13.17 -5.33
C THR A 63 -2.72 12.19 -6.30
N GLU A 64 -1.94 11.46 -7.09
CA GLU A 64 -2.44 10.51 -8.09
C GLU A 64 -2.79 9.13 -7.49
N ARG A 65 -2.36 8.85 -6.24
CA ARG A 65 -2.59 7.59 -5.50
C ARG A 65 -2.32 6.32 -6.33
N LEU A 66 -1.24 6.32 -7.09
CA LEU A 66 -0.88 5.21 -7.97
C LEU A 66 -0.38 3.99 -7.17
N ILE A 67 -0.53 2.81 -7.77
CA ILE A 67 0.14 1.58 -7.33
C ILE A 67 1.57 1.59 -7.88
N GLU A 68 2.54 1.23 -7.04
CA GLU A 68 3.94 1.19 -7.45
C GLU A 68 4.16 0.18 -8.59
N GLY A 69 5.03 0.55 -9.53
CA GLY A 69 5.42 -0.32 -10.63
C GLY A 69 6.26 -1.53 -10.19
N PRO A 70 6.56 -2.46 -11.10
CA PRO A 70 7.35 -3.65 -10.80
C PRO A 70 8.78 -3.28 -10.40
N GLN A 71 9.27 -3.96 -9.36
CA GLN A 71 10.63 -3.79 -8.83
C GLN A 71 11.55 -4.90 -9.32
N TYR A 72 12.81 -4.53 -9.57
CA TYR A 72 13.83 -5.46 -10.04
C TYR A 72 15.08 -5.31 -9.19
N THR A 73 15.71 -6.44 -8.89
CA THR A 73 17.00 -6.50 -8.21
C THR A 73 17.89 -7.51 -8.90
N ARG A 74 19.12 -7.67 -8.42
CA ARG A 74 20.07 -8.65 -8.97
C ARG A 74 19.51 -10.07 -8.77
N PRO A 75 19.80 -11.01 -9.69
CA PRO A 75 20.62 -10.90 -10.90
C PRO A 75 19.88 -10.30 -12.12
N ARG A 76 20.63 -9.89 -13.16
CA ARG A 76 20.06 -9.29 -14.39
C ARG A 76 19.14 -10.24 -15.18
N GLU A 77 19.39 -11.54 -15.09
CA GLU A 77 18.56 -12.58 -15.67
C GLU A 77 18.34 -13.68 -14.63
N TYR A 78 17.07 -14.04 -14.41
CA TYR A 78 16.68 -15.13 -13.52
C TYR A 78 15.75 -16.08 -14.28
N ARG A 79 16.22 -17.30 -14.56
CA ARG A 79 15.46 -18.35 -15.28
C ARG A 79 14.89 -17.87 -16.63
N GLY A 80 15.69 -17.13 -17.41
CA GLY A 80 15.26 -16.57 -18.70
C GLY A 80 14.44 -15.28 -18.61
N LEU A 81 14.07 -14.83 -17.40
CA LEU A 81 13.40 -13.54 -17.20
C LEU A 81 14.44 -12.45 -17.00
N ARG A 82 14.46 -11.47 -17.91
CA ARG A 82 15.42 -10.36 -17.91
C ARG A 82 14.85 -9.11 -17.25
N VAL A 83 15.71 -8.39 -16.54
CA VAL A 83 15.44 -7.01 -16.12
C VAL A 83 15.25 -6.15 -17.37
N PRO A 84 14.21 -5.30 -17.45
CA PRO A 84 14.01 -4.40 -18.58
C PRO A 84 15.25 -3.56 -18.90
N ASP A 85 15.66 -3.52 -20.17
CA ASP A 85 16.90 -2.84 -20.58
C ASP A 85 16.94 -1.37 -20.17
N VAL A 86 15.78 -0.70 -20.14
CA VAL A 86 15.65 0.70 -19.69
C VAL A 86 16.19 0.90 -18.27
N LEU A 87 16.04 -0.08 -17.38
CA LEU A 87 16.53 -0.04 -15.99
C LEU A 87 18.04 -0.27 -15.88
N LEU A 88 18.70 -0.69 -16.97
CA LEU A 88 20.13 -0.97 -17.03
C LEU A 88 20.93 0.16 -17.68
N THR A 89 20.26 1.18 -18.23
CA THR A 89 20.89 2.27 -18.98
C THR A 89 21.61 3.31 -18.10
N GLY A 90 21.21 3.44 -16.83
CA GLY A 90 21.64 4.53 -15.96
C GLY A 90 21.02 5.89 -16.30
N ASP A 91 20.13 5.96 -17.30
CA ASP A 91 19.40 7.17 -17.67
C ASP A 91 18.25 7.39 -16.67
N HIS A 92 18.48 8.27 -15.70
CA HIS A 92 17.52 8.55 -14.63
C HIS A 92 16.16 9.05 -15.16
N GLN A 93 16.15 9.84 -16.24
CA GLN A 93 14.91 10.37 -16.80
C GLN A 93 14.11 9.25 -17.47
N ARG A 94 14.74 8.45 -18.32
CA ARG A 94 14.06 7.31 -18.98
C ARG A 94 13.56 6.28 -17.97
N ILE A 95 14.29 6.06 -16.88
CA ILE A 95 13.88 5.16 -15.79
C ILE A 95 12.65 5.74 -15.07
N ALA A 96 12.64 7.04 -14.76
CA ALA A 96 11.52 7.69 -14.10
C ALA A 96 10.25 7.66 -14.96
N ASP A 97 10.38 7.97 -16.26
CA ASP A 97 9.26 7.94 -17.22
C ASP A 97 8.69 6.53 -17.35
N TRP A 98 9.56 5.52 -17.45
CA TRP A 98 9.15 4.13 -17.51
C TRP A 98 8.45 3.68 -16.21
N ARG A 99 8.99 4.01 -15.03
CA ARG A 99 8.37 3.68 -13.74
C ARG A 99 6.99 4.30 -13.60
N LYS A 100 6.83 5.57 -13.99
CA LYS A 100 5.53 6.26 -13.98
C LYS A 100 4.54 5.54 -14.90
N ALA A 101 4.94 5.20 -16.13
CA ALA A 101 4.08 4.47 -17.06
C ALA A 101 3.65 3.10 -16.50
N GLN A 102 4.55 2.36 -15.84
CA GLN A 102 4.22 1.10 -15.20
C GLN A 102 3.26 1.26 -14.01
N ALA A 103 3.46 2.27 -13.16
CA ALA A 103 2.59 2.57 -12.04
C ALA A 103 1.15 2.90 -12.50
N THR A 104 1.03 3.71 -13.56
CA THR A 104 -0.25 4.00 -14.20
C THR A 104 -0.90 2.72 -14.72
N HIS A 105 -0.15 1.88 -15.43
CA HIS A 105 -0.68 0.62 -15.97
C HIS A 105 -1.13 -0.34 -14.88
N ALA A 106 -0.34 -0.50 -13.80
CA ALA A 106 -0.68 -1.34 -12.65
C ALA A 106 -1.98 -0.87 -11.97
N THR A 107 -2.14 0.44 -11.81
CA THR A 107 -3.34 1.05 -11.22
C THR A 107 -4.59 0.76 -12.05
N HIS A 108 -4.53 0.96 -13.37
CA HIS A 108 -5.65 0.69 -14.28
C HIS A 108 -6.00 -0.81 -14.36
N GLY A 109 -5.00 -1.69 -14.29
CA GLY A 109 -5.22 -3.14 -14.28
C GLY A 109 -6.01 -3.61 -13.05
N GLN A 110 -5.84 -2.97 -11.89
CA GLN A 110 -6.57 -3.30 -10.67
C GLN A 110 -8.01 -2.75 -10.68
N THR A 111 -8.23 -1.53 -11.17
CA THR A 111 -9.57 -0.94 -11.24
C THR A 111 -10.50 -1.73 -12.16
N ASN A 112 -9.98 -2.29 -13.26
CA ASN A 112 -10.80 -3.06 -14.19
C ASN A 112 -11.33 -4.37 -13.56
N ASN A 113 -10.55 -4.99 -12.67
CA ASN A 113 -10.97 -6.21 -11.97
C ASN A 113 -12.01 -5.98 -10.86
N HIS A 114 -12.18 -4.75 -10.39
CA HIS A 114 -13.20 -4.39 -9.39
C HIS A 114 -14.49 -3.84 -10.00
N THR A 115 -14.51 -3.53 -11.29
CA THR A 115 -15.70 -3.02 -11.99
C THR A 115 -16.51 -4.13 -12.68
N GLU A 116 -16.00 -5.37 -12.71
CA GLU A 116 -16.64 -6.55 -13.33
C GLU A 116 -17.29 -7.52 -12.33
N LYS A 117 -17.56 -7.12 -11.09
CA LYS A 117 -18.38 -7.88 -10.13
C LYS A 117 -19.55 -7.06 -9.63
#